data_AF-A0A1F7Z1T6-F1
#
_entry.id   AF-A0A1F7Z1T6-F1
#
_cell.length_a   1.000
_cell.length_b   1.000
_cell.length_c   1.000
_cell.angle_alpha   90.00
_cell.angle_beta   90.00
_cell.angle_gamma   90.00
#
_symmetry.space_group_name_H-M   'P 1'
#
loop_
_entity.id
_entity.type
_entity.pdbx_description
1 polymer ?
#
loop_
_entity_poly.entity_id
_entity_poly.type
_entity_poly.pdbx_seq_one_letter_code
_entity_poly.pdbx_strand_id
1 'polypeptide(L)' 'MTSVSISELKANPSAVLSAADDYPISIKKRNKTAGYVVGKDIFEKLVTFVEDYIDKKAIEDADYTRGTSLDDFVKELGLE' A
#
# COMPACT_ATOMS: atom_id res chain seq x y z
N MET A 1 19.57 -7.56 -0.46
CA MET A 1 18.49 -7.17 -1.38
C MET A 1 18.72 -7.88 -2.71
N THR A 2 17.89 -8.86 -3.02
CA THR A 2 18.04 -9.69 -4.22
C THR A 2 17.58 -8.90 -5.44
N SER A 3 18.29 -9.02 -6.57
CA SER A 3 17.90 -8.35 -7.81
C SER A 3 17.93 -9.32 -8.98
N VAL A 4 16.94 -9.25 -9.85
CA VAL A 4 16.85 -10.05 -11.07
C VAL A 4 16.71 -9.15 -12.29
N SER A 5 17.13 -9.63 -13.46
CA SER A 5 16.95 -8.88 -14.71
C SER A 5 15.49 -8.97 -15.17
N ILE A 6 15.06 -7.99 -15.98
CA ILE A 6 13.73 -8.07 -16.61
C ILE A 6 13.59 -9.24 -17.58
N SER A 7 14.70 -9.75 -18.13
CA SER A 7 14.69 -10.96 -18.95
C SER A 7 14.44 -12.21 -18.10
N GLU A 8 15.05 -12.28 -16.91
CA GLU A 8 14.86 -13.39 -15.98
C GLU A 8 13.42 -13.46 -15.46
N LEU A 9 12.85 -12.31 -15.09
CA LEU A 9 11.43 -12.22 -14.70
C LEU A 9 10.50 -12.73 -15.81
N LYS A 10 10.81 -12.44 -17.08
CA LYS A 10 10.02 -12.91 -18.22
C LYS A 10 10.17 -14.40 -18.47
N ALA A 11 11.37 -14.94 -18.26
CA ALA A 11 11.66 -16.35 -18.46
C ALA A 11 11.03 -17.21 -17.34
N ASN A 12 11.15 -16.77 -16.09
CA ASN A 12 10.79 -17.55 -14.91
C ASN A 12 9.93 -16.75 -13.90
N PRO A 13 8.73 -16.29 -14.28
CA PRO A 13 7.91 -15.41 -13.44
C PRO A 13 7.55 -16.03 -12.09
N SER A 14 7.16 -17.30 -12.06
CA SER A 14 6.78 -17.98 -10.82
C SER A 14 7.93 -18.10 -9.83
N ALA A 15 9.15 -18.38 -10.30
CA ALA A 15 10.32 -18.49 -9.43
C ALA A 15 10.68 -17.13 -8.80
N VAL A 16 10.57 -16.04 -9.58
CA VAL A 16 10.79 -14.69 -9.07
C VAL A 16 9.71 -14.30 -8.06
N LEU A 17 8.44 -14.68 -8.29
CA LEU A 17 7.36 -14.42 -7.33
C LEU A 17 7.58 -15.18 -6.02
N SER A 18 7.86 -16.48 -6.06
CA SER A 18 8.14 -17.27 -4.84
C SER A 18 9.36 -16.76 -4.07
N ALA A 19 10.39 -16.29 -4.78
CA ALA A 19 11.56 -15.70 -4.13
C ALA A 19 11.26 -14.33 -3.46
N ALA A 20 10.16 -13.67 -3.83
CA ALA A 20 9.74 -12.39 -3.29
C ALA A 20 8.76 -12.49 -2.11
N ASP A 21 8.42 -13.70 -1.65
CA ASP A 21 7.46 -13.93 -0.56
C ASP A 21 7.89 -13.27 0.74
N ASP A 22 9.19 -13.38 1.10
CA ASP A 22 9.72 -12.83 2.37
C ASP A 22 10.34 -11.43 2.21
N TYR A 23 10.87 -11.11 1.02
CA TYR A 23 11.55 -9.83 0.77
C TYR A 23 11.35 -9.31 -0.64
N PRO A 24 11.14 -7.99 -0.83
CA PRO A 24 11.05 -7.39 -2.16
C PRO A 24 12.29 -7.67 -3.03
N ILE A 25 12.04 -8.03 -4.29
CA ILE A 25 13.08 -8.25 -5.29
C ILE A 25 13.14 -7.08 -6.26
N SER A 26 14.34 -6.53 -6.44
CA SER A 26 14.59 -5.46 -7.41
C SER A 26 14.64 -6.02 -8.84
N ILE A 27 13.82 -5.45 -9.74
CA ILE A 27 13.85 -5.77 -11.17
C ILE A 27 14.74 -4.77 -11.88
N LYS A 28 15.79 -5.26 -12.54
CA LYS A 28 16.76 -4.43 -13.28
C LYS A 28 16.52 -4.46 -14.79
N LYS A 29 16.55 -3.30 -15.43
CA LYS A 29 16.57 -3.11 -16.88
C LYS A 29 17.81 -2.29 -17.25
N ARG A 30 18.68 -2.81 -18.11
CA ARG A 30 19.97 -2.17 -18.48
C ARG A 30 20.75 -1.72 -17.23
N ASN A 31 20.89 -2.61 -16.25
CA ASN A 31 21.56 -2.39 -14.97
C ASN A 31 20.96 -1.30 -14.05
N LYS A 32 19.78 -0.77 -14.37
CA LYS A 32 19.03 0.16 -13.51
C LYS A 32 17.80 -0.51 -12.93
N THR A 33 17.51 -0.27 -11.66
CA THR A 33 16.26 -0.72 -11.04
C THR A 33 15.09 -0.05 -11.76
N ALA A 34 14.20 -0.86 -12.31
CA ALA A 34 12.99 -0.45 -13.01
C ALA A 34 11.72 -0.64 -12.17
N GLY A 35 11.78 -1.50 -11.15
CA GLY A 35 10.67 -1.75 -10.23
C GLY A 35 11.03 -2.79 -9.19
N TYR A 36 10.03 -3.15 -8.38
CA TYR A 36 10.13 -4.20 -7.37
C TYR A 36 8.99 -5.20 -7.55
N VAL A 37 9.30 -6.48 -7.31
CA VAL A 37 8.29 -7.52 -7.10
C VAL A 37 8.20 -7.74 -5.60
N VAL A 38 6.98 -7.76 -5.08
CA VAL A 38 6.67 -7.91 -3.66
C VAL A 38 5.64 -9.03 -3.55
N GLY A 39 5.86 -9.95 -2.60
CA GLY A 39 4.88 -10.98 -2.27
C GLY A 39 3.55 -10.37 -1.80
N LYS A 40 2.46 -11.11 -1.99
CA LYS A 40 1.10 -10.66 -1.67
C LYS A 40 0.98 -10.20 -0.22
N ASP A 41 1.40 -11.05 0.72
CA ASP A 41 1.22 -10.80 2.16
C ASP A 41 1.98 -9.57 2.64
N ILE A 42 3.18 -9.33 2.09
CA ILE A 42 3.96 -8.12 2.40
C ILE A 42 3.26 -6.88 1.83
N PHE A 43 2.80 -6.96 0.59
CA PHE A 43 2.09 -5.85 -0.04
C PHE A 43 0.83 -5.47 0.74
N GLU A 44 -0.01 -6.45 1.12
CA GLU A 44 -1.23 -6.20 1.89
C GLU A 44 -0.89 -5.59 3.27
N LYS A 45 0.10 -6.13 3.99
CA LYS A 45 0.54 -5.56 5.28
C LYS A 45 1.05 -4.12 5.15
N LEU A 46 1.78 -3.81 4.07
CA LEU A 46 2.26 -2.46 3.81
C LEU A 46 1.09 -1.49 3.56
N VAL A 47 0.09 -1.90 2.77
CA VAL A 47 -1.10 -1.10 2.51
C VAL A 47 -1.86 -0.84 3.80
N THR A 48 -2.20 -1.88 4.55
CA THR A 48 -2.90 -1.75 5.84
C THR A 48 -2.15 -0.86 6.81
N PHE A 49 -0.82 -1.00 6.92
CA PHE A 49 -0.02 -0.16 7.78
C PHE A 49 -0.08 1.33 7.40
N VAL A 50 -0.05 1.62 6.09
CA VAL A 50 -0.15 3.01 5.59
C VAL A 50 -1.53 3.58 5.84
N GLU A 51 -2.59 2.81 5.62
CA GLU A 51 -3.98 3.22 5.92
C GLU A 51 -4.15 3.54 7.40
N ASP A 52 -3.75 2.61 8.28
CA ASP A 52 -3.79 2.81 9.74
C ASP A 52 -3.00 4.05 10.19
N TYR A 53 -1.87 4.32 9.54
CA TYR A 53 -1.05 5.48 9.84
C TYR A 53 -1.75 6.78 9.43
N ILE A 54 -2.35 6.81 8.24
CA ILE A 54 -3.10 7.98 7.74
C ILE A 54 -4.30 8.26 8.65
N ASP A 55 -5.05 7.23 9.02
CA ASP A 55 -6.23 7.37 9.89
C ASP A 55 -5.86 7.90 11.27
N LYS A 56 -4.79 7.36 11.88
CA LYS A 56 -4.27 7.88 13.15
C LYS A 56 -3.87 9.34 13.04
N LYS A 57 -3.19 9.72 11.95
CA LYS A 57 -2.79 11.11 11.72
C LYS A 57 -4.00 12.03 11.58
N ALA A 58 -5.04 11.59 10.87
CA ALA A 58 -6.28 12.35 10.72
C ALA A 58 -6.99 12.57 12.06
N ILE A 59 -7.01 11.57 12.95
CA ILE A 59 -7.54 11.68 14.31
C ILE A 59 -6.71 12.67 15.14
N GLU A 60 -5.38 12.57 15.11
CA GLU A 60 -4.49 13.50 15.82
C GLU A 60 -4.69 14.96 15.38
N ASP A 61 -4.89 15.18 14.09
CA ASP A 61 -5.02 16.51 13.49
C ASP A 61 -6.46 17.04 13.52
N ALA A 62 -7.44 16.23 13.94
CA ALA A 62 -8.84 16.61 13.98
C ALA A 62 -9.14 17.64 15.07
N ASP A 63 -9.77 18.75 14.68
CA ASP A 63 -10.30 19.74 15.62
C ASP A 63 -11.69 19.29 16.13
N TYR A 64 -11.70 18.63 17.28
CA TYR A 64 -12.92 18.14 17.93
C TYR A 64 -13.84 19.25 18.47
N THR A 65 -13.44 20.52 18.39
CA THR A 65 -14.31 21.63 18.81
C THR A 65 -15.34 22.01 17.74
N ARG A 66 -15.15 21.56 16.50
CA ARG A 66 -16.05 21.77 15.36
C ARG A 66 -17.08 20.64 15.20
N GLY A 67 -17.83 20.34 16.25
CA GLY A 67 -18.93 19.37 16.19
C GLY A 67 -20.22 19.98 15.62
N THR A 68 -20.88 19.29 14.69
CA THR A 68 -22.29 19.55 14.33
C THR A 68 -23.20 18.57 15.07
N SER A 69 -24.48 18.90 15.26
CA SER A 69 -25.42 17.95 15.85
C SER A 69 -25.72 16.81 14.86
N LEU A 70 -25.99 15.61 15.37
CA LEU A 70 -26.33 14.46 14.53
C LEU A 70 -27.58 14.75 13.67
N ASP A 71 -28.56 15.45 14.23
CA ASP A 71 -29.80 15.82 13.55
C ASP A 71 -29.53 16.78 12.38
N ASP A 72 -28.63 17.76 12.55
CA ASP A 72 -28.27 18.70 11.48
C ASP A 72 -27.47 18.01 10.37
N PHE A 73 -26.62 17.04 10.72
CA PHE A 73 -25.86 16.25 9.74
C PHE A 73 -26.74 15.33 8.89
N VAL A 74 -27.74 14.67 9.51
CA VAL A 74 -28.69 13.81 8.80
C VAL A 74 -29.54 14.62 7.81
N LYS A 75 -29.94 15.84 8.18
CA LYS A 75 -30.58 16.81 7.28
C LYS A 75 -29.70 17.18 6.09
N GLU A 76 -28.44 17.50 6.33
CA GLU A 76 -27.49 17.90 5.28
C GLU A 76 -27.26 16.78 4.25
N LEU A 77 -27.25 15.51 4.69
CA LEU A 77 -27.12 14.36 3.81
C LEU A 77 -28.41 13.97 3.08
N GLY A 78 -29.55 14.59 3.39
CA GLY A 78 -30.84 14.29 2.77
C GLY A 78 -31.39 12.91 3.12
N LEU A 79 -31.13 12.45 4.35
CA LEU A 79 -31.51 11.11 4.85
C LEU A 79 -32.74 11.13 5.77
N GLU A 80 -33.52 12.21 5.78
CA GLU A 80 -34.77 12.36 6.56
C GLU A 80 -36.01 11.72 5.91
#